data_AF-A0A7K3M7Z2-F1
#
_entry.id   AF-A0A7K3M7Z2-F1
#
_cell.length_a   1.000
_cell.length_b   1.000
_cell.length_c   1.000
_cell.angle_alpha   90.00
_cell.angle_beta   90.00
_cell.angle_gamma   90.00
#
_symmetry.space_group_name_H-M   'P 1'
#
loop_
_entity.id
_entity.type
_entity.pdbx_description
1 polymer ?
#
loop_
_entity_poly.entity_id
_entity_poly.type
_entity_poly.pdbx_seq_one_letter_code
_entity_poly.pdbx_strand_id
1 'polypeptide(L)'
;MTAIALAMLGSVLLASAVLAFVGLMHELTRSRRGRRWMRRRRDAIDARTDALTGLVVRGLRLSRRSLAGQLSRPAPVQLPRPAAGVRASVPAMMQTR
;
A
#
# COMPACT_ATOMS: atom_id res chain seq x y z
N MET A 1 -11.49 8.86 -10.69
CA MET A 1 -12.58 7.89 -10.42
C MET A 1 -12.13 6.46 -10.67
N THR A 2 -11.56 6.15 -11.83
CA THR A 2 -11.07 4.79 -12.20
C THR A 2 -10.06 4.21 -11.22
N ALA A 3 -9.11 4.99 -10.71
CA ALA A 3 -8.11 4.52 -9.74
C ALA A 3 -8.74 4.01 -8.42
N ILE A 4 -9.76 4.70 -7.92
CA ILE A 4 -10.46 4.31 -6.69
C ILE A 4 -11.26 3.02 -6.94
N ALA A 5 -11.95 2.93 -8.08
CA ALA A 5 -12.68 1.73 -8.47
C ALA A 5 -11.76 0.51 -8.62
N LEU A 6 -10.59 0.69 -9.22
CA LEU A 6 -9.58 -0.38 -9.34
C LEU A 6 -9.04 -0.81 -7.98
N ALA A 7 -8.81 0.12 -7.06
CA ALA A 7 -8.38 -0.20 -5.70
C ALA A 7 -9.45 -1.01 -4.95
N MET A 8 -10.71 -0.59 -5.02
CA MET A 8 -11.83 -1.31 -4.42
C MET A 8 -11.96 -2.71 -5.01
N LEU A 9 -12.02 -2.84 -6.34
CA LEU A 9 -12.15 -4.13 -7.02
C LEU A 9 -10.96 -5.05 -6.73
N GLY A 10 -9.74 -4.52 -6.77
CA GLY A 10 -8.53 -5.27 -6.42
C GLY A 10 -8.57 -5.81 -4.99
N SER A 11 -8.99 -4.98 -4.03
CA SER A 11 -9.10 -5.39 -2.62
C SER A 11 -10.16 -6.48 -2.39
N VAL A 12 -11.31 -6.38 -3.05
CA VAL A 12 -12.40 -7.37 -2.95
C VAL A 12 -11.99 -8.70 -3.57
N LEU A 13 -11.34 -8.67 -4.75
CA LEU A 13 -10.83 -9.88 -5.40
C LEU A 13 -9.74 -10.55 -4.55
N LEU A 14 -8.83 -9.76 -3.97
CA LEU A 14 -7.80 -10.28 -3.08
C LEU A 14 -8.41 -10.95 -1.85
N ALA A 15 -9.36 -10.28 -1.18
CA ALA A 15 -10.05 -10.85 -0.02
C ALA A 15 -10.78 -12.16 -0.38
N SER A 16 -11.49 -12.19 -1.51
CA SER A 16 -12.19 -13.37 -2.01
C SER A 16 -11.23 -14.52 -2.30
N ALA A 17 -10.08 -14.23 -2.93
CA ALA A 17 -9.06 -15.23 -3.21
C ALA A 17 -8.46 -15.83 -1.94
N VAL A 18 -8.19 -15.00 -0.92
CA VAL A 18 -7.68 -15.46 0.38
C VAL A 18 -8.70 -16.37 1.06
N LEU A 19 -9.98 -15.98 1.11
CA LEU A 19 -11.04 -16.80 1.70
C LEU A 19 -11.22 -18.12 0.96
N ALA A 20 -11.23 -18.11 -0.37
CA ALA A 20 -11.33 -19.31 -1.19
C ALA A 20 -10.13 -20.26 -0.95
N PHE A 21 -8.92 -19.71 -0.85
CA PHE A 21 -7.72 -20.49 -0.55
C PHE A 21 -7.77 -21.13 0.84
N VAL A 22 -8.15 -20.37 1.86
CA VAL A 22 -8.29 -20.88 3.24
C VAL A 22 -9.38 -21.95 3.30
N GLY A 23 -10.53 -21.73 2.65
CA GLY A 23 -11.61 -22.72 2.55
C GLY A 23 -11.15 -24.01 1.87
N LEU A 24 -10.39 -23.91 0.78
CA LEU A 24 -9.80 -25.06 0.10
C LEU A 24 -8.83 -25.81 1.01
N MET A 25 -7.94 -25.11 1.70
CA MET A 25 -7.01 -25.73 2.65
C MET A 25 -7.75 -26.43 3.79
N HIS A 26 -8.80 -25.79 4.31
CA HIS A 26 -9.65 -26.36 5.37
C HIS A 26 -10.29 -27.68 4.92
N GLU A 27 -10.90 -27.71 3.74
CA GLU A 27 -11.51 -28.93 3.20
C GLU A 27 -10.48 -30.03 2.92
N LEU A 28 -9.31 -29.66 2.38
CA LEU A 28 -8.21 -30.59 2.16
C LEU A 28 -7.67 -31.19 3.47
N THR A 29 -7.63 -30.41 4.56
CA THR A 29 -7.22 -30.93 5.88
C THR A 29 -8.23 -31.90 6.48
N ARG A 30 -9.53 -31.72 6.22
CA ARG A 30 -10.61 -32.62 6.67
C ARG A 30 -10.47 -34.02 6.04
N SER A 31 -10.06 -34.09 4.78
CA SER A 31 -9.91 -35.36 4.05
C SER A 31 -8.59 -36.10 4.33
N ARG A 32 -8.67 -37.41 4.64
CA ARG A 32 -7.49 -38.32 4.74
C ARG A 32 -6.68 -38.40 3.44
N ARG A 33 -7.33 -38.20 2.28
CA ARG A 33 -6.66 -38.16 0.96
C ARG A 33 -5.96 -36.81 0.74
N GLY A 34 -6.60 -35.71 1.15
CA GLY A 34 -6.03 -34.37 1.11
C GLY A 34 -4.74 -34.27 1.93
N ARG A 35 -4.69 -34.87 3.12
CA ARG A 35 -3.45 -34.91 3.93
C ARG A 35 -2.28 -35.63 3.26
N ARG A 36 -2.53 -36.73 2.54
CA ARG A 36 -1.48 -37.46 1.81
C ARG A 36 -1.01 -36.69 0.58
N TRP A 37 -1.95 -36.09 -0.15
CA TRP A 37 -1.64 -35.24 -1.29
C TRP A 37 -0.84 -34.00 -0.88
N MET A 38 -1.25 -33.36 0.21
CA MET A 38 -0.57 -32.18 0.75
C MET A 38 0.86 -32.52 1.17
N ARG A 39 1.11 -33.66 1.83
CA ARG A 39 2.49 -34.09 2.14
C ARG A 39 3.37 -34.22 0.89
N ARG A 40 2.84 -34.75 -0.22
CA ARG A 40 3.58 -34.89 -1.48
C ARG A 40 3.78 -33.57 -2.23
N ARG A 41 2.87 -32.62 -2.03
CA ARG A 41 2.87 -31.34 -2.72
C ARG A 41 3.41 -30.19 -1.88
N ARG A 42 3.73 -30.41 -0.60
CA ARG A 42 4.27 -29.39 0.32
C ARG A 42 5.49 -28.73 -0.30
N ASP A 43 6.48 -29.50 -0.70
CA ASP A 43 7.72 -28.94 -1.28
C ASP A 43 7.44 -28.11 -2.55
N ALA A 44 6.49 -28.53 -3.38
CA ALA A 44 6.08 -27.79 -4.58
C ALA A 44 5.25 -26.54 -4.26
N ILE A 45 4.46 -26.57 -3.18
CA ILE A 45 3.69 -25.43 -2.68
C ILE A 45 4.66 -24.42 -2.06
N ASP A 46 5.59 -24.89 -1.23
CA ASP A 46 6.59 -24.08 -0.54
C ASP A 46 7.49 -23.36 -1.55
N ALA A 47 7.99 -24.07 -2.57
CA ALA A 47 8.76 -23.46 -3.67
C ALA A 47 7.94 -22.40 -4.44
N ARG A 48 6.62 -22.63 -4.63
CA ARG A 48 5.74 -21.66 -5.28
C ARG A 48 5.46 -20.45 -4.39
N THR A 49 5.30 -20.63 -3.08
CA THR A 49 5.12 -19.52 -2.14
C THR A 49 6.39 -18.68 -2.03
N ASP A 50 7.57 -19.29 -2.07
CA ASP A 50 8.83 -18.55 -2.09
C ASP A 50 8.97 -17.72 -3.38
N ALA A 51 8.62 -18.31 -4.54
CA ALA A 51 8.62 -17.59 -5.80
C ALA A 51 7.61 -16.42 -5.80
N LEU A 52 6.41 -16.63 -5.26
CA LEU A 52 5.40 -15.58 -5.10
C LEU A 52 5.86 -14.48 -4.15
N THR A 53 6.45 -14.84 -3.02
CA THR A 53 7.02 -13.88 -2.06
C THR A 53 8.12 -13.05 -2.72
N GLY A 54 8.99 -13.69 -3.48
CA GLY A 54 10.01 -13.02 -4.28
C GLY A 54 9.43 -12.02 -5.29
N LEU A 55 8.35 -12.40 -6.00
CA LEU A 55 7.64 -11.53 -6.92
C LEU A 55 6.98 -10.34 -6.22
N VAL A 56 6.32 -10.56 -5.07
CA VAL A 56 5.71 -9.50 -4.26
C VAL A 56 6.76 -8.51 -3.79
N VAL A 57 7.88 -9.00 -3.25
CA VAL A 57 9.00 -8.14 -2.80
C VAL A 57 9.58 -7.33 -3.96
N ARG A 58 9.76 -7.94 -5.14
CA ARG A 58 10.21 -7.20 -6.34
C ARG A 58 9.19 -6.16 -6.78
N GLY A 59 7.91 -6.52 -6.80
CA GLY A 59 6.81 -5.59 -7.10
C GLY A 59 6.78 -4.39 -6.16
N LEU A 60 6.95 -4.62 -4.85
CA LEU A 60 7.02 -3.56 -3.83
C LEU A 60 8.25 -2.66 -4.00
N ARG A 61 9.40 -3.21 -4.38
CA ARG A 61 10.59 -2.39 -4.67
C ARG A 61 10.39 -1.53 -5.91
N LEU A 62 9.76 -2.08 -6.95
CA LEU A 62 9.44 -1.35 -8.19
C LEU A 62 8.41 -0.25 -7.93
N SER A 63 7.35 -0.54 -7.16
CA SER A 63 6.35 0.47 -6.79
C SER A 63 6.99 1.58 -5.95
N ARG A 64 7.83 1.23 -4.96
CA ARG A 64 8.56 2.22 -4.16
C ARG A 64 9.48 3.08 -5.02
N ARG A 65 10.21 2.49 -5.97
CA ARG A 65 11.10 3.23 -6.88
C ARG A 65 10.31 4.14 -7.83
N SER A 66 9.16 3.67 -8.32
CA SER A 66 8.24 4.47 -9.13
C SER A 66 7.67 5.65 -8.33
N LEU A 67 7.21 5.41 -7.10
CA LEU A 67 6.73 6.45 -6.18
C LEU A 67 7.82 7.45 -5.84
N ALA A 68 9.04 6.99 -5.54
CA ALA A 68 10.19 7.88 -5.33
C ALA A 68 10.50 8.70 -6.58
N GLY A 69 10.45 8.11 -7.78
CA GLY A 69 10.62 8.83 -9.04
C GLY A 69 9.53 9.88 -9.30
N GLN A 70 8.29 9.61 -8.88
CA GLN A 70 7.20 10.59 -8.95
C GLN A 70 7.33 11.71 -7.91
N LEU A 71 7.81 11.39 -6.71
CA LEU A 71 8.03 12.37 -5.64
C LEU A 71 9.29 13.23 -5.88
N SER A 72 10.32 12.67 -6.52
CA SER A 72 11.55 13.38 -6.91
C SER A 72 11.39 14.18 -8.20
N ARG A 73 10.31 13.98 -8.97
CA ARG A 73 9.94 14.91 -10.04
C ARG A 73 9.40 16.17 -9.36
N PRO A 74 10.04 17.34 -9.53
CA PRO A 74 9.55 18.56 -8.94
C PRO A 74 8.14 18.81 -9.47
N ALA A 75 7.15 18.72 -8.59
CA ALA A 75 5.85 19.30 -8.86
C ALA A 75 6.09 20.77 -9.24
N PRO A 76 5.48 21.30 -10.32
CA PRO A 76 5.60 22.72 -10.62
C PRO A 76 5.06 23.50 -9.42
N VAL A 77 5.98 24.07 -8.64
CA VAL A 77 5.65 24.88 -7.47
C VAL A 77 5.00 26.16 -7.99
N GLN A 78 3.68 26.24 -7.90
CA GLN A 78 3.00 27.53 -7.93
C GLN A 78 3.34 28.25 -6.62
N LEU A 79 4.42 29.04 -6.63
CA LEU A 79 4.81 29.86 -5.49
C LEU A 79 3.74 30.96 -5.25
N PRO A 80 3.18 31.09 -4.03
CA PRO A 80 2.36 32.24 -3.68
C PRO A 80 3.22 33.51 -3.67
N ARG A 81 2.80 34.52 -4.43
CA ARG A 81 3.41 35.86 -4.47
C ARG A 81 3.40 36.48 -3.06
N PRO A 82 4.53 36.96 -2.50
CA PRO A 82 4.53 37.53 -1.16
C PRO A 82 3.79 38.88 -1.15
N ALA A 83 2.69 38.94 -0.39
CA ALA A 83 1.99 40.18 -0.09
C ALA A 83 2.81 40.98 0.93
N ALA A 84 3.28 42.15 0.50
CA ALA A 84 3.98 43.10 1.33
C ALA A 84 3.05 43.71 2.41
N GLY A 85 3.57 43.88 3.62
CA GLY A 85 3.17 44.96 4.52
C GLY A 85 2.10 44.63 5.56
N VAL A 86 2.50 44.05 6.69
CA VAL A 86 1.82 44.31 7.98
C VAL A 86 2.79 45.15 8.82
N ARG A 87 2.59 46.48 8.76
CA ARG A 87 3.27 47.46 9.60
C ARG A 87 2.79 47.34 11.05
N ALA A 88 3.74 47.55 11.94
CA ALA A 88 3.61 47.57 13.39
C ALA A 88 2.50 48.48 13.93
N SER A 89 1.83 48.03 14.98
CA SER A 89 1.14 48.88 15.95
C SER A 89 1.33 48.29 17.34
N VAL A 90 2.38 48.74 18.03
CA VAL A 90 2.62 48.51 19.46
C VAL A 90 1.76 49.53 20.23
N PRO A 91 0.83 49.12 21.13
CA PRO A 91 0.06 50.06 21.92
C PRO A 91 0.91 50.61 23.08
N ALA A 92 1.18 51.92 23.04
CA ALA A 92 1.77 52.68 24.13
C ALA A 92 0.70 52.97 25.20
N MET A 93 0.77 52.30 26.34
CA MET A 93 0.07 52.67 27.58
C MET A 93 1.11 52.84 28.68
N MET A 94 1.51 54.10 28.96
CA MET A 94 1.97 54.63 30.27
C MET A 94 2.81 55.89 30.08
N GLN A 95 2.20 57.08 30.21
CA GLN A 95 2.77 58.31 30.78
C GLN A 95 1.64 59.37 30.78
N THR A 96 1.00 59.66 31.92
CA THR A 96 1.37 60.55 33.04
C THR A 96 0.60 61.87 32.98
N ARG A 97 0.01 62.21 34.14
CA ARG A 97 -0.35 63.54 34.66
C ARG A 97 -1.57 64.25 34.09
#